data_AF-A0A958MAE1-F1
#
_entry.id   AF-A0A958MAE1-F1
#
_cell.length_a   1.000
_cell.length_b   1.000
_cell.length_c   1.000
_cell.angle_alpha   90.00
_cell.angle_beta   90.00
_cell.angle_gamma   90.00
#
_symmetry.space_group_name_H-M   'P 1'
#
loop_
_entity.id
_entity.type
_entity.pdbx_description
1 polymer ?
#
loop_
_entity_poly.entity_id
_entity_poly.type
_entity_poly.pdbx_seq_one_letter_code
_entity_poly.pdbx_strand_id
1 'polypeptide(L)'
;MMKFYIYNQVLSNQTARMKKLLCCILLLSSFYLSYAQSALQLLNPQPIWQTGLDIHFTSRDIGFLLTESQLLQTTDGGINWQIKQEFPHAVYGYDFDFISPLVQTTPF
;
A
#
# COMPACT_ATOMS: atom_id res chain seq x y z
N MET A 1 -45.33 45.88 -5.22
CA MET A 1 -45.00 44.78 -6.15
C MET A 1 -43.53 44.76 -6.60
N MET A 2 -42.94 45.88 -7.05
CA MET A 2 -41.57 45.88 -7.61
C MET A 2 -40.44 45.41 -6.66
N LYS A 3 -40.51 45.74 -5.36
CA LYS A 3 -39.51 45.30 -4.36
C LYS A 3 -39.49 43.78 -4.14
N PHE A 4 -40.65 43.11 -4.25
CA PHE A 4 -40.78 41.67 -4.09
C PHE A 4 -40.15 40.91 -5.27
N TYR A 5 -40.32 41.43 -6.49
CA TYR A 5 -39.70 40.87 -7.69
C TYR A 5 -38.16 40.93 -7.64
N ILE A 6 -37.61 42.07 -7.21
CA ILE A 6 -36.15 42.25 -7.07
C ILE A 6 -35.60 41.29 -6.00
N TYR A 7 -36.28 41.14 -4.87
CA TYR A 7 -35.87 40.20 -3.81
C TYR A 7 -35.78 38.75 -4.32
N ASN A 8 -36.80 38.28 -5.04
CA ASN A 8 -36.82 36.92 -5.60
C ASN A 8 -35.74 36.71 -6.67
N GLN A 9 -35.44 37.73 -7.48
CA GLN A 9 -34.33 37.70 -8.45
C GLN A 9 -32.95 37.66 -7.77
N VAL A 10 -32.75 38.41 -6.69
CA VAL A 10 -31.51 38.35 -5.91
C VAL A 10 -31.36 36.97 -5.27
N LEU A 11 -32.41 36.45 -4.64
CA LEU A 11 -32.41 35.12 -4.01
C LEU A 11 -32.16 33.99 -5.02
N SER A 12 -32.76 34.06 -6.22
CA SER A 12 -32.53 33.07 -7.28
C SER A 12 -31.09 33.11 -7.82
N ASN A 13 -30.51 34.30 -7.97
CA ASN A 13 -29.11 34.46 -8.38
C ASN A 13 -28.12 33.98 -7.31
N GLN A 14 -28.40 34.22 -6.01
CA GLN A 14 -27.57 33.72 -4.91
C GLN A 14 -27.63 32.19 -4.82
N THR A 15 -28.82 31.59 -4.94
CA THR A 15 -28.96 30.12 -4.95
C THR A 15 -28.29 29.49 -6.17
N ALA A 16 -28.37 30.11 -7.35
CA ALA A 16 -27.64 29.66 -8.54
C ALA A 16 -26.10 29.75 -8.37
N ARG A 17 -25.60 30.84 -7.76
CA ARG A 17 -24.17 30.98 -7.42
C ARG A 17 -23.70 29.90 -6.44
N MET A 18 -24.48 29.62 -5.39
CA MET A 18 -24.12 28.60 -4.40
C MET A 18 -24.12 27.18 -4.98
N LYS A 19 -25.06 26.84 -5.87
CA LYS A 19 -25.05 25.55 -6.57
C LYS A 19 -23.82 25.37 -7.45
N LYS A 20 -23.40 26.43 -8.17
CA LYS A 20 -22.15 26.41 -8.96
C LYS A 20 -20.92 26.23 -8.08
N LEU A 21 -20.86 26.92 -6.94
CA LEU A 21 -19.77 26.78 -5.97
C LEU A 21 -19.69 25.36 -5.40
N LEU A 22 -20.84 24.78 -5.03
CA LEU A 22 -20.93 23.40 -4.56
C LEU A 22 -20.44 22.40 -5.61
N CYS A 23 -20.85 22.55 -6.88
CA CYS A 23 -20.34 21.72 -7.97
C CYS A 23 -18.82 21.85 -8.14
N CYS A 24 -18.26 23.06 -8.07
CA CYS A 24 -16.81 23.25 -8.15
C CYS A 24 -16.08 22.55 -7.01
N ILE A 25 -16.59 22.63 -5.77
CA ILE A 25 -16.00 21.95 -4.60
C ILE A 25 -16.04 20.43 -4.78
N LEU A 26 -17.17 19.88 -5.24
CA LEU A 26 -17.31 18.45 -5.48
C LEU A 26 -16.34 17.97 -6.57
N LEU A 27 -16.21 18.72 -7.67
CA LEU A 27 -15.28 18.39 -8.76
C LEU A 27 -13.82 18.46 -8.32
N LEU A 28 -13.45 19.46 -7.52
CA LEU A 28 -12.11 19.57 -6.94
C LEU A 28 -11.84 18.39 -5.98
N SER A 29 -12.80 18.03 -5.13
CA SER A 29 -12.67 16.91 -4.19
C SER A 29 -12.48 15.54 -4.88
N SER A 30 -13.15 15.31 -6.02
CA SER A 30 -12.98 14.07 -6.79
C SER A 30 -11.59 13.95 -7.43
N PHE A 31 -10.96 15.07 -7.79
CA PHE A 31 -9.58 15.10 -8.29
C PHE A 31 -8.55 14.83 -7.18
N TYR A 32 -8.83 15.25 -5.94
CA TYR A 32 -8.00 14.89 -4.77
C TYR A 32 -8.15 13.41 -4.39
N LEU A 33 -9.29 12.78 -4.70
CA LEU A 33 -9.50 11.34 -4.44
C LEU A 33 -8.95 10.46 -5.58
N SER A 34 -8.65 11.03 -6.74
CA SER A 34 -8.17 10.28 -7.92
C SER A 34 -6.66 10.05 -7.93
N TYR A 35 -6.00 10.01 -6.77
CA TYR A 35 -4.67 9.41 -6.69
C TYR A 35 -4.81 7.91 -6.92
N ALA A 36 -4.73 7.49 -8.18
CA ALA A 36 -4.40 6.10 -8.50
C ALA A 36 -3.01 5.84 -7.90
N GLN A 37 -2.93 4.98 -6.88
CA GLN A 37 -1.67 4.64 -6.24
C GLN A 37 -0.58 4.38 -7.30
N SER A 38 0.52 5.12 -7.21
CA SER A 38 1.77 4.78 -7.87
C SER A 38 2.34 3.52 -7.19
N ALA A 39 1.79 2.35 -7.48
CA ALA A 39 2.15 1.10 -6.82
C ALA A 39 3.34 0.38 -7.50
N LEU A 40 4.38 1.14 -7.84
CA LEU A 40 5.72 0.61 -8.08
C LEU A 40 6.71 1.39 -7.22
N GLN A 41 6.54 1.24 -5.91
CA GLN A 41 7.60 1.57 -4.96
C GLN A 41 8.30 0.26 -4.64
N LEU A 42 9.64 0.22 -4.71
CA LEU A 42 10.43 -0.92 -4.23
C LEU A 42 10.11 -1.10 -2.76
N LEU A 43 9.14 -1.97 -2.46
CA LEU A 43 8.51 -1.96 -1.16
C LEU A 43 9.46 -2.59 -0.15
N ASN A 44 10.05 -3.74 -0.48
CA ASN A 44 10.94 -4.47 0.42
C ASN A 44 11.77 -5.54 -0.30
N PRO A 45 12.91 -5.94 0.29
CA PRO A 45 13.43 -5.51 1.61
C PRO A 45 14.17 -4.15 1.61
N GLN A 46 13.83 -3.26 2.53
CA GLN A 46 14.50 -1.96 2.73
C GLN A 46 15.44 -2.00 3.96
N PRO A 47 16.74 -1.62 3.85
CA PRO A 47 17.66 -1.81 2.75
C PRO A 47 18.72 -2.84 3.18
N ILE A 48 18.59 -4.08 2.71
CA ILE A 48 19.76 -4.96 2.69
C ILE A 48 20.56 -4.50 1.49
N TRP A 49 21.80 -4.06 1.68
CA TRP A 49 22.73 -3.71 0.61
C TRP A 49 23.13 -4.91 -0.27
N GLN A 50 22.43 -6.03 -0.09
CA GLN A 50 22.69 -7.33 -0.66
C GLN A 50 21.52 -7.72 -1.56
N THR A 51 21.85 -8.23 -2.73
CA THR A 51 20.88 -8.80 -3.66
C THR A 51 20.12 -9.92 -2.97
N GLY A 52 18.79 -9.82 -2.93
CA GLY A 52 17.93 -10.93 -2.56
C GLY A 52 18.09 -12.04 -3.61
N LEU A 53 18.44 -13.24 -3.17
CA LEU A 53 18.58 -14.41 -4.02
C LEU A 53 17.21 -15.05 -4.28
N ASP A 54 16.38 -15.16 -3.24
CA ASP A 54 15.06 -15.77 -3.32
C ASP A 54 14.15 -15.29 -2.19
N ILE A 55 12.83 -15.39 -2.36
CA ILE A 55 11.82 -14.96 -1.40
C ILE A 55 10.60 -15.88 -1.41
N HIS A 56 10.16 -16.31 -0.22
CA HIS A 56 8.99 -17.17 -0.07
C HIS A 56 8.13 -16.79 1.14
N PHE A 57 6.81 -16.80 0.95
CA PHE A 57 5.83 -16.53 2.01
C PHE A 57 5.09 -17.80 2.42
N THR A 58 5.09 -18.08 3.73
CA THR A 58 4.36 -19.22 4.31
C THR A 58 2.93 -18.86 4.71
N SER A 59 2.64 -17.56 4.83
CA SER A 59 1.30 -17.00 5.02
C SER A 59 1.30 -15.55 4.52
N ARG A 60 0.16 -14.85 4.63
CA ARG A 60 0.08 -13.42 4.27
C ARG A 60 1.12 -12.57 4.99
N ASP A 61 1.38 -12.88 6.26
CA ASP A 61 2.17 -12.03 7.14
C ASP A 61 3.59 -12.57 7.35
N ILE A 62 3.79 -13.88 7.23
CA ILE A 62 5.07 -14.54 7.49
C ILE A 62 5.79 -14.88 6.19
N GLY A 63 6.94 -14.24 5.97
CA GLY A 63 7.80 -14.44 4.81
C GLY A 63 9.28 -14.55 5.16
N PHE A 64 10.04 -15.09 4.22
CA PHE A 64 11.46 -15.33 4.32
C PHE A 64 12.16 -14.85 3.05
N LEU A 65 13.33 -14.28 3.22
CA LEU A 65 14.16 -13.77 2.13
C LEU A 65 15.59 -14.26 2.35
N LEU A 66 16.14 -14.89 1.32
CA LEU A 66 17.53 -15.30 1.27
C LEU A 66 18.36 -14.23 0.58
N THR A 67 19.49 -13.86 1.17
CA THR A 67 20.57 -13.10 0.52
C THR A 67 21.83 -13.96 0.47
N GLU A 68 22.89 -13.45 -0.15
CA GLU A 68 24.18 -14.14 -0.19
C GLU A 68 24.75 -14.47 1.20
N SER A 69 24.37 -13.73 2.24
CA SER A 69 24.96 -13.91 3.58
C SER A 69 23.95 -13.95 4.72
N GLN A 70 22.66 -13.77 4.44
CA GLN A 70 21.64 -13.68 5.49
C GLN A 70 20.35 -14.37 5.06
N LEU A 71 19.67 -14.98 6.02
CA LEU A 71 18.25 -15.31 5.93
C LEU A 71 17.49 -14.30 6.78
N LEU A 72 16.56 -13.58 6.17
CA LEU A 72 15.71 -12.61 6.83
C LEU A 72 14.29 -13.15 6.95
N GLN A 73 13.58 -12.72 7.99
CA GLN A 73 12.18 -13.03 8.23
C GLN A 73 11.36 -11.75 8.40
N THR A 74 10.15 -11.77 7.87
CA THR A 74 9.09 -10.80 8.15
C THR A 74 7.92 -11.49 8.86
N THR A 75 7.20 -10.74 9.70
CA THR A 75 5.95 -11.15 10.35
C THR A 75 4.81 -10.14 10.13
N ASP A 76 5.01 -9.18 9.23
CA ASP A 76 4.07 -8.10 8.91
C ASP A 76 3.88 -7.91 7.40
N GLY A 77 3.92 -9.01 6.65
CA GLY A 77 3.64 -8.99 5.21
C GLY A 77 4.78 -8.39 4.40
N GLY A 78 5.98 -8.43 4.95
CA GLY A 78 7.17 -7.92 4.31
C GLY A 78 7.43 -6.45 4.58
N ILE A 79 6.71 -5.75 5.46
CA ILE A 79 6.94 -4.33 5.78
C ILE A 79 8.28 -4.15 6.52
N ASN A 80 8.57 -5.01 7.50
CA ASN A 80 9.81 -5.05 8.24
C ASN A 80 10.48 -6.43 8.11
N TRP A 81 11.81 -6.43 8.05
CA TRP A 81 12.64 -7.63 7.94
C TRP A 81 13.65 -7.68 9.08
N GLN A 82 13.78 -8.85 9.71
CA GLN A 82 14.75 -9.13 10.77
C GLN A 82 15.68 -10.26 10.34
N ILE A 83 16.97 -10.14 10.65
CA ILE A 83 17.96 -11.19 10.38
C ILE A 83 17.64 -12.37 11.30
N LYS A 84 17.37 -13.53 10.69
CA LYS A 84 17.13 -14.79 11.39
C LYS A 84 18.36 -15.66 11.47
N GLN A 85 19.20 -15.60 10.43
CA GLN A 85 20.43 -16.37 10.33
C GLN A 85 21.46 -15.57 9.51
N GLU A 86 22.71 -15.58 9.93
CA GLU A 86 23.85 -15.15 9.11
C GLU A 86 24.64 -16.36 8.63
N PHE A 87 25.20 -16.25 7.43
CA PHE A 87 26.05 -17.26 6.82
C PHE A 87 27.50 -16.73 6.79
N PRO A 88 28.46 -17.41 7.45
CA PRO A 88 29.84 -16.93 7.55
C PRO A 88 30.60 -16.94 6.22
N HIS A 89 30.04 -17.59 5.20
CA HIS A 89 30.52 -17.59 3.82
C HIS A 89 29.35 -17.33 2.89
N ALA A 90 29.62 -16.67 1.75
CA ALA A 90 28.60 -16.44 0.74
C ALA A 90 27.95 -17.76 0.35
N VAL A 91 26.64 -17.86 0.52
CA VAL A 91 25.83 -19.00 0.09
C VAL A 91 25.69 -18.88 -1.42
N TYR A 92 26.35 -19.78 -2.16
CA TYR A 92 26.18 -19.91 -3.62
C TYR A 92 24.87 -20.61 -4.01
N GLY A 93 24.01 -20.92 -3.04
CA GLY A 93 22.67 -21.45 -3.28
C GLY A 93 21.73 -20.33 -3.70
N TYR A 94 21.20 -20.42 -4.92
CA TYR A 94 20.35 -19.40 -5.54
C TYR A 94 18.86 -19.54 -5.22
N ASP A 95 18.47 -20.56 -4.43
CA ASP A 95 17.08 -20.98 -4.28
C ASP A 95 16.91 -21.66 -2.90
N PHE A 96 15.77 -21.43 -2.24
CA PHE A 96 15.36 -22.21 -1.08
C PHE A 96 13.86 -22.53 -1.15
N ASP A 97 13.52 -23.77 -0.84
CA ASP A 97 12.13 -24.21 -0.74
C ASP A 97 11.85 -24.80 0.65
N PHE A 98 10.60 -24.67 1.08
CA PHE A 98 10.11 -25.33 2.27
C PHE A 98 9.69 -26.77 1.92
N ILE A 99 10.39 -27.74 2.51
CA ILE A 99 10.22 -29.19 2.23
C ILE A 99 8.83 -29.73 2.63
N SER A 100 7.97 -28.90 3.24
CA SER A 100 6.56 -29.23 3.46
C SER A 100 5.73 -27.94 3.55
N PRO A 101 4.54 -27.87 2.93
CA PRO A 101 3.55 -26.88 3.34
C PRO A 101 3.24 -27.16 4.82
N LEU A 102 3.41 -26.15 5.67
CA LEU A 102 2.99 -26.25 7.07
C LEU A 102 1.53 -26.71 7.09
N VAL A 103 1.27 -27.84 7.73
CA VAL A 103 -0.09 -28.34 7.97
C VAL A 103 -0.86 -27.20 8.62
N GLN A 104 -1.87 -26.68 7.92
CA GLN A 104 -2.85 -25.78 8.52
C GLN A 104 -3.58 -26.61 9.58
N THR A 105 -3.15 -26.51 10.83
CA THR A 105 -3.93 -27.06 11.95
C THR A 105 -5.14 -26.15 12.13
N THR A 106 -6.23 -26.47 11.45
CA THR A 106 -7.54 -25.90 11.79
C THR A 106 -7.88 -26.35 13.21
N PRO A 107 -8.13 -25.43 14.17
CA PRO A 107 -8.64 -25.82 15.47
C PRO A 107 -10.09 -26.32 15.28
N PHE A 108 -10.33 -27.59 15.63
CA PHE A 108 -11.68 -28.09 15.87
C PHE A 108 -12.21 -27.53 17.20
#